data_AF-A0A368F675-F1
#
_entry.id   AF-A0A368F675-F1
#
_cell.length_a   1.000
_cell.length_b   1.000
_cell.length_c   1.000
_cell.angle_alpha   90.00
_cell.angle_beta   90.00
_cell.angle_gamma   90.00
#
_symmetry.space_group_name_H-M   'P 1'
#
loop_
_entity.id
_entity.type
_entity.pdbx_description
1 polymer ?
#
loop_
_entity_poly.entity_id
_entity_poly.type
_entity_poly.pdbx_seq_one_letter_code
_entity_poly.pdbx_strand_id
1 'polypeptide(L)'
;MVGCFKLCRQLAAGQPITVHCSAGIGRSATFVAIDYAWQKIRENSDAQMIDVLKDLRGQRFQAIQSPIQYIFLHMCLLELTAEENLLPRKGKYAPYLDSYTTMLKKYNKKVQAAEARAEARGD
;
A
#
# COMPACT_ATOMS: atom_id res chain seq x y z
N MET A 1 -3.40 1.95 -8.69
CA MET A 1 -1.96 1.77 -8.36
C MET A 1 -1.42 0.44 -8.87
N VAL A 2 -2.20 -0.66 -8.79
CA VAL A 2 -1.85 -1.98 -9.36
C VAL A 2 -1.40 -1.92 -10.83
N GLY A 3 -2.21 -1.34 -11.72
CA GLY A 3 -1.80 -1.19 -13.13
C GLY A 3 -0.53 -0.35 -13.34
N CYS A 4 -0.30 0.66 -12.49
CA CYS A 4 0.90 1.51 -12.58
C CYS A 4 2.16 0.71 -12.26
N PHE A 5 2.19 -0.07 -11.17
CA PHE A 5 3.39 -0.85 -10.86
C PHE A 5 3.68 -1.92 -11.93
N LYS A 6 2.63 -2.58 -12.47
CA LYS A 6 2.79 -3.57 -13.55
C LYS A 6 3.44 -2.94 -14.79
N LEU A 7 2.94 -1.76 -15.20
CA LEU A 7 3.52 -1.01 -16.31
C LEU A 7 4.97 -0.60 -16.01
N CYS A 8 5.26 -0.09 -14.81
CA CYS A 8 6.63 0.25 -14.42
C CYS A 8 7.58 -0.94 -14.50
N ARG A 9 7.18 -2.12 -14.02
CA ARG A 9 7.98 -3.35 -14.13
C ARG A 9 8.23 -3.77 -15.57
N GLN A 10 7.19 -3.70 -16.40
CA GLN A 10 7.29 -4.03 -17.82
C GLN A 10 8.26 -3.09 -18.54
N LEU A 11 8.14 -1.77 -18.33
CA LEU A 11 9.00 -0.77 -18.95
C LEU A 11 10.45 -0.83 -18.46
N ALA A 12 10.67 -1.21 -17.20
CA ALA A 12 12.00 -1.33 -16.64
C ALA A 12 12.79 -2.50 -17.22
N ALA A 13 12.14 -3.53 -17.77
CA ALA A 13 12.78 -4.69 -18.38
C ALA A 13 13.89 -5.32 -17.51
N GLY A 14 13.63 -5.44 -16.20
CA GLY A 14 14.58 -6.00 -15.22
C GLY A 14 15.64 -5.02 -14.70
N GLN A 15 15.66 -3.77 -15.18
CA GLN A 15 16.52 -2.72 -14.65
C GLN A 15 15.97 -2.15 -13.33
N PRO A 16 16.83 -1.64 -12.43
CA PRO A 16 16.39 -0.96 -11.22
C PRO A 16 15.50 0.25 -11.51
N ILE A 17 14.42 0.41 -10.73
CA ILE A 17 13.48 1.53 -10.85
C ILE A 17 13.73 2.51 -9.70
N THR A 18 14.01 3.77 -10.03
CA THR A 18 14.09 4.83 -9.02
C THR A 18 12.68 5.28 -8.64
N VAL A 19 12.32 5.13 -7.36
CA VAL A 19 11.02 5.55 -6.82
C VAL A 19 11.26 6.58 -5.73
N HIS A 20 10.69 7.78 -5.87
CA HIS A 20 10.81 8.82 -4.86
C HIS A 20 9.48 9.54 -4.60
N CYS A 21 9.44 10.28 -3.50
CA CYS A 21 8.36 11.20 -3.18
C CYS A 21 9.01 12.48 -2.63
N SER A 22 8.62 12.92 -1.43
CA SER A 22 9.37 13.94 -0.69
C SER A 22 10.47 13.27 0.14
N ALA A 23 10.14 12.66 1.29
CA ALA A 23 11.13 11.97 2.13
C ALA A 23 11.50 10.53 1.68
N GLY A 24 10.77 9.97 0.71
CA GLY A 24 11.00 8.61 0.19
C GLY A 24 10.62 7.46 1.13
N ILE A 25 10.00 7.74 2.28
CA ILE A 25 9.68 6.72 3.30
C ILE A 25 8.18 6.36 3.40
N GLY A 26 7.29 7.20 2.88
CA GLY A 26 5.84 6.99 2.91
C GLY A 26 5.30 6.36 1.63
N ARG A 27 4.88 7.21 0.68
CA ARG A 27 4.31 6.78 -0.61
C ARG A 27 5.28 5.92 -1.44
N SER A 28 6.55 6.29 -1.50
CA SER A 28 7.57 5.54 -2.24
C SER A 28 7.78 4.15 -1.66
N ALA A 29 7.96 4.06 -0.33
CA ALA A 29 8.09 2.78 0.33
C ALA A 29 6.83 1.92 0.17
N THR A 30 5.63 2.52 0.21
CA THR A 30 4.37 1.80 -0.03
C THR A 30 4.30 1.24 -1.46
N PHE A 31 4.73 2.03 -2.45
CA PHE A 31 4.77 1.59 -3.85
C PHE A 31 5.75 0.41 -4.05
N VAL A 32 6.96 0.52 -3.50
CA VAL A 32 7.96 -0.57 -3.52
C VAL A 32 7.45 -1.81 -2.76
N ALA A 33 6.77 -1.60 -1.63
CA ALA A 33 6.23 -2.68 -0.81
C ALA A 33 5.18 -3.53 -1.52
N ILE A 34 4.36 -2.94 -2.41
CA ILE A 34 3.36 -3.70 -3.19
C ILE A 34 4.05 -4.79 -4.00
N ASP A 35 5.12 -4.40 -4.69
CA ASP A 35 5.87 -5.33 -5.54
C ASP A 35 6.68 -6.35 -4.73
N TYR A 36 7.35 -5.89 -3.66
CA TYR A 36 8.14 -6.78 -2.81
C TYR A 36 7.28 -7.82 -2.08
N ALA A 37 6.15 -7.40 -1.51
CA ALA A 37 5.21 -8.30 -0.85
C ALA A 37 4.58 -9.28 -1.85
N TRP A 38 4.27 -8.81 -3.07
CA TRP A 38 3.71 -9.68 -4.10
C TRP A 38 4.68 -10.79 -4.50
N GLN A 39 5.97 -10.49 -4.67
CA GLN A 39 7.01 -11.49 -4.94
C GLN A 39 7.14 -12.49 -3.78
N LYS A 40 7.23 -12.01 -2.54
CA LYS A 40 7.29 -12.85 -1.33
C LYS A 40 6.12 -13.82 -1.22
N ILE A 41 4.88 -13.36 -1.45
CA ILE A 41 3.68 -14.19 -1.38
C ILE A 41 3.67 -15.27 -2.47
N ARG A 42 4.18 -14.95 -3.67
CA ARG A 42 4.29 -15.91 -4.77
C ARG A 42 5.37 -16.96 -4.55
N GLU A 43 6.46 -16.59 -3.88
CA GLU A 43 7.53 -17.51 -3.51
C GLU A 43 7.14 -18.39 -2.31
N ASN A 44 6.41 -17.83 -1.35
CA ASN A 44 5.98 -18.51 -0.14
C ASN A 44 4.57 -18.06 0.26
N SER A 45 3.59 -18.97 0.17
CA SER A 45 2.20 -18.71 0.53
C SER A 45 1.99 -18.37 2.02
N ASP A 46 2.93 -18.74 2.88
CA ASP A 46 2.88 -18.48 4.32
C ASP A 46 3.57 -17.15 4.70
N ALA A 47 4.00 -16.36 3.71
CA ALA A 47 4.66 -15.08 3.92
C ALA A 47 3.81 -14.15 4.80
N GLN A 48 4.39 -13.69 5.90
CA GLN A 48 3.74 -12.76 6.82
C GLN A 48 4.05 -11.31 6.42
N MET A 49 3.00 -10.47 6.37
CA MET A 49 3.15 -9.06 6.00
C MET A 49 4.00 -8.26 7.00
N ILE A 50 4.12 -8.73 8.26
CA ILE A 50 5.02 -8.12 9.24
C ILE A 50 6.49 -8.30 8.87
N ASP A 51 6.84 -9.42 8.23
CA ASP A 51 8.22 -9.68 7.81
C ASP A 51 8.57 -8.85 6.57
N VAL A 52 7.62 -8.68 5.66
CA VAL A 52 7.72 -7.69 4.57
C VAL A 52 8.05 -6.29 5.13
N LEU A 53 7.33 -5.86 6.16
CA LEU A 53 7.56 -4.54 6.77
C LEU A 53 8.92 -4.45 7.47
N LYS A 54 9.34 -5.50 8.18
CA LYS A 54 10.66 -5.57 8.84
C LYS A 54 11.79 -5.51 7.82
N ASP A 55 11.71 -6.30 6.76
CA ASP A 55 12.70 -6.34 5.66
C ASP A 55 12.84 -4.94 5.03
N LEU A 56 11.72 -4.30 4.69
CA LEU A 56 11.71 -2.96 4.11
C LEU A 56 12.32 -1.92 5.07
N ARG A 57 12.03 -2.00 6.37
CA ARG A 57 12.58 -1.08 7.38
C ARG A 57 14.05 -1.34 7.67
N GLY A 58 14.53 -2.56 7.48
CA GLY A 58 15.95 -2.90 7.51
C GLY A 58 16.74 -2.26 6.36
N GLN A 59 16.11 -2.04 5.20
CA GLN A 59 16.74 -1.41 4.04
C GLN A 59 16.51 0.11 3.98
N ARG A 60 15.36 0.60 4.44
CA ARG A 60 15.00 2.02 4.47
C ARG A 60 14.30 2.36 5.78
N PHE A 61 14.99 3.10 6.63
CA PHE A 61 14.45 3.54 7.92
C PHE A 61 13.07 4.20 7.77
N GLN A 62 12.14 3.81 8.64
CA GLN A 62 10.73 4.27 8.65
C GLN A 62 9.93 4.01 7.36
N ALA A 63 10.34 3.04 6.53
CA ALA A 63 9.51 2.56 5.43
C ALA A 63 8.09 2.25 5.91
N ILE A 64 7.11 2.82 5.19
CA ILE A 64 5.67 2.85 5.54
C ILE A 64 5.46 3.55 6.88
N GLN A 65 5.14 4.84 6.79
CA GLN A 65 5.13 5.76 7.92
C GLN A 65 3.80 5.74 8.69
N SER A 66 2.68 5.38 8.04
CA SER A 66 1.36 5.44 8.66
C SER A 66 0.55 4.15 8.50
N PRO A 67 -0.37 3.86 9.44
CA PRO A 67 -1.26 2.70 9.34
C PRO A 67 -2.09 2.69 8.06
N ILE A 68 -2.54 3.85 7.58
CA ILE A 68 -3.33 3.94 6.34
C ILE A 68 -2.53 3.51 5.10
N GLN A 69 -1.23 3.79 5.06
CA GLN A 69 -0.34 3.30 4.00
C GLN A 69 -0.19 1.77 4.05
N TYR A 70 -0.04 1.21 5.26
CA TYR A 70 0.05 -0.23 5.45
C TYR A 70 -1.26 -0.96 5.09
N ILE A 71 -2.41 -0.40 5.47
CA ILE A 71 -3.73 -0.95 5.07
C ILE A 71 -3.90 -0.85 3.55
N PHE A 72 -3.51 0.27 2.94
CA PHE A 72 -3.57 0.45 1.49
C PHE A 72 -2.70 -0.56 0.74
N LEU A 73 -1.53 -0.92 1.26
CA LEU A 73 -0.70 -2.02 0.74
C LEU A 73 -1.48 -3.34 0.71
N HIS A 74 -2.19 -3.69 1.79
CA HIS A 74 -3.00 -4.92 1.83
C HIS A 74 -4.13 -4.89 0.80
N MET A 75 -4.80 -3.75 0.63
CA MET A 75 -5.83 -3.60 -0.40
C MET A 75 -5.27 -3.79 -1.82
N CYS A 76 -4.06 -3.29 -2.10
CA CYS A 76 -3.40 -3.52 -3.38
C CYS A 76 -3.05 -4.99 -3.62
N LEU A 77 -2.61 -5.71 -2.58
CA LEU A 77 -2.32 -7.14 -2.67
C LEU A 77 -3.58 -7.97 -2.87
N LEU A 78 -4.66 -7.65 -2.15
CA LEU A 78 -5.96 -8.27 -2.36
C LEU A 78 -6.46 -8.06 -3.79
N GLU A 79 -6.30 -6.85 -4.34
CA GLU A 79 -6.64 -6.56 -5.73
C GLU A 79 -5.80 -7.38 -6.72
N LEU A 80 -4.51 -7.56 -6.45
CA LEU A 80 -3.63 -8.41 -7.25
C LEU A 80 -4.05 -9.88 -7.23
N THR A 81 -4.35 -10.42 -6.05
CA THR A 81 -4.84 -11.80 -5.94
C THR A 81 -6.16 -11.99 -6.68
N ALA A 82 -7.02 -10.97 -6.71
CA ALA A 82 -8.26 -11.01 -7.45
C ALA A 82 -8.06 -10.94 -8.97
N GLU A 83 -7.13 -10.11 -9.46
CA GLU A 83 -6.79 -10.04 -10.89
C GLU A 83 -6.20 -11.35 -11.42
N GLU A 84 -5.44 -12.09 -10.61
CA GLU A 84 -4.90 -13.41 -10.97
C GLU A 84 -5.88 -14.57 -10.73
N ASN A 85 -7.15 -14.28 -10.41
CA ASN A 85 -8.19 -15.26 -10.12
C ASN A 85 -7.87 -16.20 -8.93
N LEU A 86 -6.93 -15.82 -8.06
CA LEU A 86 -6.60 -16.58 -6.86
C LEU A 86 -7.64 -16.35 -5.75
N LEU A 87 -8.32 -15.21 -5.77
CA LEU A 87 -9.28 -14.83 -4.73
C LEU A 87 -10.49 -14.09 -5.34
N PRO A 88 -11.71 -14.66 -5.27
CA PRO A 88 -12.87 -14.04 -5.91
C PRO A 88 -13.31 -12.76 -5.18
N ARG A 89 -13.55 -11.69 -5.94
CA ARG A 89 -14.02 -10.40 -5.40
C ARG A 89 -15.32 -10.49 -4.61
N LYS A 90 -16.26 -11.34 -5.05
CA LYS A 90 -17.57 -11.53 -4.42
C LYS A 90 -17.53 -12.37 -3.13
N GLY A 91 -16.38 -12.93 -2.77
CA GLY A 91 -16.22 -13.77 -1.59
C GLY A 91 -15.49 -13.04 -0.47
N LYS A 92 -14.38 -13.64 -0.03
CA LYS A 92 -13.58 -13.15 1.10
C LYS A 92 -13.04 -11.72 0.92
N TYR A 93 -12.97 -11.19 -0.30
CA TYR A 93 -12.48 -9.83 -0.59
C TYR A 93 -13.47 -8.72 -0.18
N ALA A 94 -14.76 -8.89 -0.45
CA ALA A 94 -15.76 -7.83 -0.29
C ALA A 94 -15.83 -7.24 1.13
N PRO A 95 -15.82 -8.04 2.22
CA PRO A 95 -15.86 -7.49 3.58
C PRO A 95 -14.66 -6.59 3.93
N TYR A 96 -13.47 -6.89 3.37
CA TYR A 96 -12.29 -6.04 3.55
C TYR A 96 -12.43 -4.73 2.80
N LEU A 97 -12.96 -4.75 1.57
CA LEU A 97 -13.21 -3.54 0.80
C LEU A 97 -14.25 -2.63 1.50
N ASP A 98 -15.31 -3.20 2.06
CA ASP A 98 -16.33 -2.44 2.80
C ASP A 98 -15.76 -1.82 4.07
N SER A 99 -14.97 -2.59 4.83
CA SER A 99 -14.27 -2.12 6.02
C SER A 99 -13.28 -1.01 5.69
N TYR A 100 -12.51 -1.17 4.61
CA TYR A 100 -11.57 -0.17 4.11
C TYR A 100 -12.28 1.12 3.70
N THR A 101 -13.38 1.01 2.94
CA THR A 101 -14.19 2.16 2.51
C THR A 101 -14.78 2.91 3.71
N THR A 102 -15.27 2.19 4.71
CA THR A 102 -15.79 2.78 5.95
C THR A 102 -14.70 3.50 6.74
N MET A 103 -13.52 2.88 6.86
CA MET A 103 -12.36 3.48 7.52
C MET A 103 -11.93 4.76 6.80
N LEU A 104 -11.81 4.73 5.47
CA LEU A 104 -11.45 5.90 4.66
C LEU A 104 -12.42 7.08 4.84
N LYS A 105 -13.73 6.81 4.82
CA LYS A 105 -14.75 7.86 5.06
C LYS A 105 -14.53 8.54 6.41
N LYS A 106 -14.31 7.75 7.47
CA LYS A 106 -14.05 8.28 8.82
C LYS A 106 -12.72 9.04 8.89
N TYR A 107 -11.68 8.51 8.26
CA TYR A 107 -10.35 9.13 8.21
C TYR A 107 -10.42 10.49 7.51
N ASN A 108 -10.99 10.55 6.31
CA ASN A 108 -11.09 11.79 5.53
C ASN A 108 -11.90 12.86 6.26
N LYS A 109 -13.00 12.49 6.93
CA LYS A 109 -13.77 13.44 7.75
C LYS A 109 -12.93 14.01 8.90
N LYS A 110 -12.08 13.20 9.53
CA LYS A 110 -11.17 13.66 10.60
C LYS A 110 -10.09 14.59 10.05
N VAL A 111 -9.51 14.26 8.89
CA VAL A 111 -8.50 15.09 8.23
C VAL A 111 -9.07 16.45 7.87
N GLN A 112 -10.22 16.51 7.19
CA GLN A 112 -10.90 17.76 6.85
C GLN A 112 -11.20 18.61 8.09
N ALA A 113 -11.66 17.98 9.18
CA ALA A 113 -11.93 18.69 10.43
C ALA A 113 -10.63 19.21 11.09
N ALA A 114 -9.50 18.54 10.93
CA ALA A 114 -8.21 18.99 11.43
C ALA A 114 -7.63 20.13 10.58
N GLU A 115 -7.72 20.02 9.26
CA GLU A 115 -7.31 21.06 8.30
C GLU A 115 -8.11 22.35 8.53
N ALA A 116 -9.44 22.27 8.61
CA ALA A 116 -10.28 23.43 8.90
C ALA A 116 -9.96 24.08 10.27
N ARG A 117 -9.54 23.28 11.26
CA ARG A 117 -9.10 23.80 12.56
C ARG A 117 -7.71 24.46 12.51
N ALA A 118 -6.82 23.98 11.64
CA ALA A 118 -5.50 24.58 11.43
C ALA A 118 -5.64 25.92 10.67
N GLU A 119 -6.45 25.93 9.61
CA GLU A 119 -6.78 27.16 8.86
C GLU A 119 -7.44 28.22 9.75
N ALA A 120 -8.37 27.82 10.62
CA ALA A 120 -8.99 28.73 11.59
C ALA A 120 -8.01 29.26 12.66
N ARG A 121 -6.84 28.62 12.84
CA ARG A 121 -5.76 29.06 13.75
C ARG A 121 -4.73 29.96 13.07
N GLY A 122 -4.77 30.09 11.74
CA GLY A 122 -3.88 30.97 10.99
C GLY A 122 -2.45 30.44 10.79
N ASP A 123 -2.26 29.12 10.86
CA ASP A 123 -1.01 28.44 10.46
C ASP A 123 -0.95 28.21 8.94
#